data_AF-A0A0S8ALL0-F1
#
_entry.id   AF-A0A0S8ALL0-F1
#
_cell.length_a   1.000
_cell.length_b   1.000
_cell.length_c   1.000
_cell.angle_alpha   90.00
_cell.angle_beta   90.00
_cell.angle_gamma   90.00
#
_symmetry.space_group_name_H-M   'P 1'
#
loop_
_entity.id
_entity.type
_entity.pdbx_description
1 polymer ?
#
loop_
_entity_poly.entity_id
_entity_poly.type
_entity_poly.pdbx_seq_one_letter_code
_entity_poly.pdbx_strand_id
1 'polypeptide(L)'
;MNSHDDRAWFFGLAREVYSRKIADDTRLDIGYKFGPLYGYEDDLPNIGGISFAAGGTFGISWKKIGVDIMIIPVGIITGGFRINFD
;
A
#
# COMPACT_ATOMS: atom_id res chain seq x y z
N MET A 1 -0.89 -8.74 -1.40
CA MET A 1 0.19 -9.64 -0.95
C MET A 1 0.38 -10.66 -2.05
N ASN A 2 1.54 -10.62 -2.71
CA ASN A 2 1.81 -11.31 -3.98
C ASN A 2 1.97 -12.83 -3.81
N SER A 3 1.74 -13.56 -4.89
CA SER A 3 1.73 -15.02 -5.02
C SER A 3 3.06 -15.54 -5.60
N HIS A 4 4.12 -15.52 -4.81
CA HIS A 4 5.27 -16.41 -5.01
C HIS A 4 5.82 -16.78 -3.63
N ASP A 5 5.30 -17.90 -3.13
CA ASP A 5 5.66 -18.70 -1.94
C ASP A 5 5.75 -18.07 -0.55
N ASP A 6 6.00 -16.77 -0.37
CA ASP A 6 6.18 -16.18 0.96
C ASP A 6 5.16 -15.11 1.34
N ARG A 7 4.67 -15.21 2.58
CA ARG A 7 3.77 -14.21 3.17
C ARG A 7 4.55 -12.92 3.41
N ALA A 8 4.34 -11.94 2.55
CA ALA A 8 4.95 -10.64 2.72
C ALA A 8 4.20 -9.75 3.73
N TRP A 9 4.93 -9.04 4.57
CA TRP A 9 4.38 -8.11 5.57
C TRP A 9 4.95 -6.72 5.35
N PHE A 10 4.08 -5.73 5.20
CA PHE A 10 4.47 -4.33 5.10
C PHE A 10 4.03 -3.59 6.37
N PHE A 11 4.98 -2.94 7.05
CA PHE A 11 4.70 -2.09 8.19
C PHE A 11 5.28 -0.71 7.90
N GLY A 12 4.52 0.36 8.04
CA GLY A 12 5.03 1.66 7.64
C GLY A 12 4.06 2.81 7.81
N LEU A 13 4.54 3.97 7.38
CA LEU A 13 3.77 5.19 7.33
C LEU A 13 3.05 5.28 5.99
N ALA A 14 1.78 5.63 6.06
CA ALA A 14 0.96 5.97 4.90
C ALA A 14 0.61 7.45 4.97
N ARG A 15 0.66 8.12 3.82
CA ARG A 15 0.18 9.50 3.70
C ARG A 15 -0.65 9.65 2.45
N GLU A 16 -1.86 10.17 2.63
CA GLU A 16 -2.69 10.65 1.54
C GLU A 16 -2.21 12.05 1.12
N VAL A 17 -2.02 12.24 -0.19
CA VAL A 17 -1.53 13.50 -0.78
C VAL A 17 -2.63 14.20 -1.56
N TYR A 18 -3.57 13.43 -2.11
CA TYR A 18 -4.70 13.96 -2.84
C TYR A 18 -5.95 13.12 -2.55
N SER A 19 -7.06 13.78 -2.25
CA SER A 19 -8.36 13.14 -2.17
C SER A 19 -9.39 14.01 -2.86
N ARG A 20 -10.22 13.40 -3.71
CA ARG A 20 -11.29 14.09 -4.44
C ARG A 20 -12.59 13.32 -4.34
N LYS A 21 -13.65 14.01 -3.94
CA LYS A 21 -15.02 13.48 -4.00
C LYS A 21 -15.41 13.28 -5.47
N ILE A 22 -15.83 12.06 -5.81
CA ILE A 22 -16.28 11.69 -7.16
C ILE A 22 -17.79 11.41 -7.22
N ALA A 23 -18.38 10.98 -6.10
CA ALA A 23 -19.81 10.78 -5.92
C ALA A 23 -20.17 10.96 -4.44
N ASP A 24 -21.45 10.85 -4.10
CA ASP A 24 -21.86 10.86 -2.70
C ASP A 24 -21.19 9.72 -1.93
N ASP A 25 -20.63 10.08 -0.77
CA ASP A 25 -19.80 9.24 0.10
C ASP A 25 -18.57 8.60 -0.54
N THR A 26 -18.25 8.91 -1.81
CA THR A 26 -17.17 8.25 -2.56
C THR A 26 -16.04 9.22 -2.89
N ARG A 27 -14.83 8.85 -2.52
CA ARG A 27 -13.60 9.61 -2.75
C ARG A 27 -12.58 8.78 -3.50
N LEU A 28 -11.85 9.44 -4.39
CA LEU A 28 -10.65 8.92 -5.02
C LEU A 28 -9.46 9.45 -4.26
N ASP A 29 -8.57 8.56 -3.82
CA ASP A 29 -7.46 8.87 -2.94
C ASP A 29 -6.15 8.47 -3.60
N ILE A 30 -5.17 9.36 -3.54
CA ILE A 30 -3.81 9.16 -4.03
C ILE A 30 -2.86 9.51 -2.91
N GLY A 31 -1.84 8.67 -2.73
CA GLY A 31 -0.90 8.81 -1.64
C GLY A 31 0.37 8.03 -1.86
N TYR A 32 1.10 7.83 -0.78
CA TYR A 32 2.26 6.96 -0.74
C TYR A 32 2.33 6.21 0.59
N LYS A 33 2.99 5.05 0.54
CA LYS A 33 3.33 4.24 1.71
C LYS A 33 4.84 4.01 1.70
N PHE A 34 5.47 4.13 2.86
CA PHE A 34 6.90 3.90 3.05
C PHE A 34 7.14 3.16 4.37
N GLY A 35 7.97 2.13 4.33
CA GLY A 35 8.36 1.39 5.52
C GLY A 35 9.05 0.07 5.23
N PRO A 36 9.42 -0.68 6.28
CA PRO A 36 9.91 -2.05 6.17
C PRO A 36 8.89 -2.99 5.51
N LEU A 37 9.42 -3.85 4.66
CA LEU A 37 8.76 -4.92 3.92
C LEU A 37 9.51 -6.22 4.20
N TYR A 38 8.84 -7.19 4.81
CA TYR A 38 9.36 -8.52 5.06
C TYR A 38 8.82 -9.50 4.02
N GLY A 39 9.61 -10.53 3.64
CA GLY A 39 9.18 -11.60 2.74
C GLY A 39 9.38 -11.32 1.25
N TYR A 40 10.35 -10.44 0.92
CA TYR A 40 10.83 -10.19 -0.44
C TYR A 40 12.35 -10.35 -0.49
N GLU A 41 12.85 -11.45 0.09
CA GLU A 41 14.29 -11.68 0.25
C GLU A 41 14.99 -11.87 -1.11
N ASP A 42 14.32 -12.52 -2.05
CA ASP A 42 14.86 -12.84 -3.37
C ASP A 42 14.83 -11.65 -4.34
N ASP A 43 13.89 -10.73 -4.15
CA ASP A 43 13.63 -9.63 -5.10
C ASP A 43 14.20 -8.28 -4.64
N LEU A 44 14.53 -8.13 -3.36
CA LEU A 44 14.98 -6.85 -2.80
C LEU A 44 16.23 -7.01 -1.92
N PRO A 45 17.14 -6.01 -1.95
CA PRO A 45 18.22 -5.91 -0.96
C PRO A 45 17.63 -5.90 0.45
N ASN A 46 17.95 -6.93 1.22
CA ASN A 46 17.39 -7.16 2.54
C ASN A 46 18.50 -7.38 3.58
N ILE A 47 18.17 -7.12 4.84
CA ILE A 47 18.99 -7.49 6.00
C ILE A 47 18.09 -8.33 6.91
N GLY A 48 18.38 -9.65 6.99
CA GLY A 48 17.58 -10.57 7.80
C GLY A 48 16.12 -10.65 7.36
N GLY A 49 15.87 -10.63 6.04
CA GLY A 49 14.53 -10.74 5.47
C GLY A 49 13.71 -9.46 5.43
N ILE A 50 14.26 -8.35 5.97
CA ILE A 50 13.63 -7.03 5.96
C ILE A 50 14.26 -6.16 4.88
N SER A 51 13.43 -5.67 3.97
CA SER A 51 13.75 -4.68 2.94
C SER A 51 13.04 -3.37 3.24
N PHE A 52 13.58 -2.23 2.79
CA PHE A 52 12.84 -0.97 2.82
C PHE A 52 12.16 -0.75 1.48
N ALA A 53 10.86 -0.42 1.52
CA ALA A 53 10.08 -0.16 0.32
C ALA A 53 9.29 1.14 0.44
N ALA A 54 9.16 1.82 -0.70
CA ALA A 54 8.28 2.96 -0.88
C ALA A 54 7.46 2.75 -2.14
N GLY A 55 6.17 3.10 -2.09
CA GLY A 55 5.28 2.94 -3.22
C GLY A 55 4.19 4.00 -3.25
N GLY A 56 3.74 4.34 -4.45
CA GLY A 56 2.57 5.17 -4.65
C GLY A 56 1.31 4.35 -4.42
N THR A 57 0.30 4.94 -3.79
CA THR A 57 -1.01 4.31 -3.58
C THR A 57 -2.08 5.04 -4.37
N PHE A 58 -2.96 4.28 -5.00
CA PHE A 58 -4.17 4.77 -5.65
C PHE A 58 -5.36 3.96 -5.16
N GLY A 59 -6.41 4.62 -4.71
CA GLY A 59 -7.53 3.94 -4.09
C GLY A 59 -8.85 4.68 -4.20
N ILE A 60 -9.92 3.97 -3.83
CA ILE A 60 -11.26 4.51 -3.72
C ILE A 60 -11.74 4.24 -2.29
N SER A 61 -12.30 5.26 -1.66
CA SER A 61 -12.92 5.16 -0.34
C SER A 61 -14.41 5.45 -0.43
N TRP A 62 -15.21 4.63 0.26
CA TRP A 62 -16.63 4.84 0.48
C TRP A 62 -16.90 4.94 1.98
N LYS A 63 -17.40 6.10 2.43
CA LYS A 63 -17.57 6.43 3.85
C LYS A 63 -16.25 6.23 4.63
N LYS A 64 -16.23 5.24 5.53
CA LYS A 64 -15.10 4.88 6.41
C LYS A 64 -14.27 3.70 5.89
N ILE A 65 -14.60 3.10 4.75
CA ILE A 65 -13.90 1.94 4.22
C ILE A 65 -13.32 2.31 2.85
N GLY A 66 -12.13 1.81 2.54
CA GLY A 66 -11.53 2.01 1.23
C GLY A 66 -10.72 0.82 0.77
N VAL A 67 -10.46 0.78 -0.52
CA VAL A 67 -9.52 -0.13 -1.15
C VAL A 67 -8.42 0.70 -1.80
N ASP A 68 -7.19 0.20 -1.75
CA ASP A 68 -6.08 0.83 -2.44
C ASP A 68 -5.18 -0.20 -3.12
N ILE A 69 -4.55 0.24 -4.19
CA ILE A 69 -3.49 -0.46 -4.87
C ILE A 69 -2.21 0.34 -4.62
N MET A 70 -1.20 -0.33 -4.08
CA MET A 70 0.15 0.18 -3.91
C MET A 70 1.03 -0.38 -5.02
N ILE A 71 1.78 0.50 -5.68
CA ILE A 71 2.78 0.15 -6.69
C ILE A 71 4.15 0.54 -6.15
N ILE A 72 5.01 -0.45 -6.00
CA ILE A 72 6.42 -0.28 -5.62
C ILE A 72 7.24 -0.36 -6.92
N PRO A 73 8.14 0.60 -7.21
CA PRO A 73 8.88 0.71 -8.48
C PRO A 73 9.98 -0.36 -8.66
N VAL A 74 9.68 -1.58 -8.24
CA VAL A 74 10.51 -2.80 -8.31
C VAL A 74 9.68 -3.98 -8.83
N GLY A 75 8.51 -3.71 -9.43
CA GLY A 75 7.62 -4.72 -9.98
C GLY A 75 6.59 -5.30 -9.00
N ILE A 76 6.51 -4.79 -7.76
CA ILE A 76 5.57 -5.28 -6.75
C ILE A 76 4.28 -4.46 -6.78
N ILE A 77 3.15 -5.15 -6.94
CA ILE A 77 1.80 -4.58 -6.86
C ILE A 77 1.09 -5.21 -5.67
N THR A 78 0.53 -4.36 -4.80
CA THR A 78 -0.14 -4.80 -3.57
C THR A 78 -1.54 -4.22 -3.50
N GLY A 79 -2.56 -5.07 -3.36
CA GLY A 79 -3.90 -4.63 -2.97
C GLY A 79 -4.02 -4.53 -1.44
N GLY A 80 -4.72 -3.51 -0.95
CA GLY A 80 -4.96 -3.24 0.46
C GLY A 80 -6.38 -2.77 0.75
N PHE A 81 -6.80 -2.99 2.00
CA PHE A 81 -8.03 -2.45 2.57
C PHE A 81 -7.68 -1.36 3.58
N ARG A 82 -8.47 -0.29 3.61
CA ARG A 82 -8.33 0.84 4.52
C ARG A 82 -9.62 1.00 5.32
N ILE A 83 -9.46 1.32 6.61
CA ILE A 83 -10.56 1.68 7.49
C ILE A 83 -10.17 3.02 8.12
N ASN A 84 -10.98 4.05 7.86
CA ASN A 84 -10.82 5.38 8.43
C ASN A 84 -11.65 5.48 9.72
N PHE A 85 -11.01 5.84 10.82
CA PHE A 85 -11.62 5.88 12.15
C PHE A 85 -12.02 7.30 12.62
N ASP A 86 -12.04 8.29 11.72
CA ASP A 86 -12.56 9.65 12.01
C ASP A 86 -13.91 9.64 12.75
#